data_AF-A0A9R0WWB4-F1
#
_entry.id   AF-A0A9R0WWB4-F1
#
_cell.length_a   1.000
_cell.length_b   1.000
_cell.length_c   1.000
_cell.angle_alpha   90.00
_cell.angle_beta   90.00
_cell.angle_gamma   90.00
#
_symmetry.space_group_name_H-M   'P 1'
#
loop_
_entity.id
_entity.type
_entity.pdbx_description
1 polymer ?
#
loop_
_entity_poly.entity_id
_entity_poly.type
_entity_poly.pdbx_seq_one_letter_code
_entity_poly.pdbx_strand_id
1 'polypeptide(L)'
;MHSHNYRVPDRFRGQVVMVIGYQPSGMDISRDIAGVAKEVHVAMKSEPPYQMDTTTATGHANLWLHSCTIERAEEDGSLVFQDGSRIKADVILHCTGYKYSFPFLGGDDDGELAGAIFVDDNRVGPLYKHVFPPILAPHISFIGLPFRVGQSTP
;
A
#
# COMPACT_ATOMS: atom_id res chain seq x y z
N MET A 1 -1.42 -6.90 9.68
CA MET A 1 -0.25 -6.00 9.85
C MET A 1 -0.08 -5.11 8.60
N HIS A 2 0.64 -3.99 8.68
CA HIS A 2 0.93 -3.15 7.50
C HIS A 2 2.36 -3.35 7.01
N SER A 3 2.62 -3.13 5.72
CA SER A 3 3.95 -3.22 5.08
C SER A 3 5.01 -2.35 5.78
N HIS A 4 4.60 -1.26 6.42
CA HIS A 4 5.47 -0.43 7.27
C HIS A 4 6.21 -1.22 8.35
N ASN A 5 5.61 -2.30 8.86
CA ASN A 5 6.17 -3.16 9.92
C ASN A 5 6.76 -4.47 9.36
N TYR A 6 6.86 -4.61 8.04
CA TYR A 6 7.59 -5.70 7.40
C TYR A 6 9.09 -5.45 7.47
N ARG A 7 9.89 -6.50 7.72
CA ARG A 7 11.36 -6.40 7.82
C ARG A 7 12.05 -7.57 7.15
N VAL A 8 11.66 -8.79 7.53
CA VAL A 8 12.24 -10.04 7.02
C VAL A 8 11.15 -11.10 6.82
N PRO A 9 11.35 -12.07 5.90
CA PRO A 9 10.34 -13.05 5.55
C PRO A 9 10.25 -14.23 6.55
N ASP A 10 11.29 -14.49 7.35
CA ASP A 10 11.42 -15.72 8.15
C ASP A 10 10.21 -16.07 9.04
N ARG A 11 9.53 -15.08 9.59
CA ARG A 11 8.34 -15.29 10.43
C ARG A 11 7.13 -15.85 9.69
N PHE A 12 7.13 -15.76 8.36
CA PHE A 12 6.05 -16.23 7.49
C PHE A 12 6.27 -17.67 7.01
N ARG A 13 7.35 -18.32 7.47
CA ARG A 13 7.71 -19.67 7.06
C ARG A 13 6.56 -20.64 7.32
N GLY A 14 6.14 -21.34 6.27
CA GLY A 14 5.07 -22.34 6.35
C GLY A 14 3.65 -21.78 6.54
N GLN A 15 3.47 -20.45 6.50
CA GLN A 15 2.17 -19.80 6.63
C GLN A 15 1.50 -19.57 5.27
N VAL A 16 0.18 -19.46 5.27
CA VAL A 16 -0.62 -18.90 4.17
C VAL A 16 -0.78 -17.40 4.40
N VAL A 17 -0.23 -16.59 3.50
CA VAL A 17 -0.18 -15.13 3.65
C VAL A 17 -1.06 -14.45 2.62
N MET A 18 -2.00 -13.63 3.09
CA MET A 18 -2.79 -12.72 2.26
C MET A 18 -2.12 -11.34 2.21
N VAL A 19 -1.82 -10.84 1.02
CA VAL A 19 -1.29 -9.50 0.76
C VAL A 19 -2.37 -8.65 0.10
N ILE A 20 -2.67 -7.49 0.67
CA ILE A 20 -3.69 -6.57 0.13
C ILE A 20 -2.98 -5.39 -0.53
N GLY A 21 -3.10 -5.28 -1.85
CA GLY A 21 -2.47 -4.24 -2.68
C GLY A 21 -1.23 -4.77 -3.43
N TYR A 22 -1.16 -4.43 -4.72
CA TYR A 22 -0.09 -4.87 -5.64
C TYR A 22 0.59 -3.67 -6.31
N GLN A 23 0.98 -2.71 -5.50
CA GLN A 23 1.85 -1.58 -5.86
C GLN A 23 3.31 -1.93 -5.45
N PRO A 24 4.33 -1.05 -5.57
CA PRO A 24 5.73 -1.45 -5.38
C PRO A 24 6.00 -2.30 -4.12
N SER A 25 5.50 -1.87 -2.96
CA SER A 25 5.64 -2.66 -1.72
C SER A 25 4.93 -4.02 -1.78
N GLY A 26 3.73 -4.09 -2.34
CA GLY A 26 3.00 -5.34 -2.47
C GLY A 26 3.66 -6.31 -3.45
N MET A 27 4.21 -5.80 -4.55
CA MET A 27 4.96 -6.57 -5.55
C MET A 27 6.25 -7.15 -4.95
N ASP A 28 7.04 -6.34 -4.24
CA ASP A 28 8.34 -6.78 -3.74
C ASP A 28 8.19 -7.68 -2.51
N ILE A 29 7.34 -7.30 -1.55
CA ILE A 29 7.16 -8.06 -0.31
C ILE A 29 6.47 -9.41 -0.57
N SER A 30 5.52 -9.49 -1.51
CA SER A 30 4.88 -10.78 -1.84
C SER A 30 5.89 -11.79 -2.38
N ARG A 31 6.84 -11.36 -3.23
CA ARG A 31 7.92 -12.23 -3.74
C ARG A 31 8.91 -12.62 -2.65
N ASP A 32 9.30 -11.67 -1.80
CA ASP A 32 10.22 -11.95 -0.68
C ASP A 32 9.62 -12.96 0.30
N ILE A 33 8.35 -12.80 0.67
CA ILE A 33 7.62 -13.75 1.51
C ILE A 33 7.43 -15.11 0.83
N ALA A 34 7.19 -15.14 -0.48
CA ALA A 34 7.00 -16.39 -1.23
C ALA A 34 8.23 -17.30 -1.20
N GLY A 35 9.43 -16.76 -0.91
CA GLY A 35 10.65 -17.54 -0.70
C GLY A 35 10.61 -18.46 0.54
N VAL A 36 9.71 -18.23 1.50
CA VAL A 36 9.63 -19.05 2.73
C VAL A 36 8.21 -19.49 3.12
N ALA A 37 7.19 -18.77 2.68
CA ALA A 37 5.80 -19.05 2.99
C ALA A 37 5.29 -20.33 2.30
N LYS A 38 4.24 -20.93 2.86
CA LYS A 38 3.56 -22.06 2.22
C LYS A 38 2.85 -21.58 0.96
N GLU A 39 2.05 -20.52 1.11
CA GLU A 39 1.23 -19.95 0.05
C GLU A 39 1.17 -18.42 0.22
N VAL A 40 1.22 -17.68 -0.89
CA VAL A 40 1.06 -16.22 -0.90
C VAL A 40 -0.03 -15.84 -1.89
N HIS A 41 -1.05 -15.17 -1.38
CA HIS A 41 -2.16 -14.67 -2.20
C HIS A 41 -2.16 -13.16 -2.18
N VAL A 42 -2.28 -12.53 -3.34
CA VAL A 42 -2.32 -11.06 -3.45
C VAL A 42 -3.68 -10.62 -3.98
N ALA A 43 -4.38 -9.79 -3.23
CA ALA A 43 -5.62 -9.14 -3.66
C ALA A 43 -5.34 -7.76 -4.25
N MET A 44 -5.84 -7.48 -5.45
CA MET A 44 -5.72 -6.17 -6.12
C MET A 44 -7.05 -5.66 -6.67
N LYS A 45 -7.21 -4.33 -6.68
CA LYS A 45 -8.46 -3.63 -7.05
C LYS A 45 -8.71 -3.54 -8.56
N SER A 46 -7.69 -3.77 -9.37
CA SER A 46 -7.75 -3.68 -10.83
C SER A 46 -7.00 -4.85 -11.43
N GLU A 47 -7.40 -5.28 -12.63
CA GLU A 47 -6.55 -6.16 -13.43
C GLU A 47 -5.14 -5.57 -13.53
N PRO A 48 -4.09 -6.41 -13.56
CA PRO A 48 -2.75 -5.90 -13.75
C PRO A 48 -2.75 -5.06 -15.04
N PRO A 49 -2.06 -3.90 -15.08
CA PRO A 49 -2.09 -2.98 -16.24
C PRO A 49 -1.50 -3.58 -17.53
N TYR A 50 -1.23 -4.88 -17.54
CA TYR A 50 -0.70 -5.65 -18.63
C TYR A 50 -1.24 -7.07 -18.52
N GLN A 51 -1.58 -7.69 -19.65
CA GLN A 51 -1.87 -9.13 -19.76
C GLN A 51 -0.60 -9.92 -19.44
N MET A 52 -0.18 -9.90 -18.17
CA MET A 52 0.85 -10.78 -17.66
C MET A 52 0.20 -12.12 -17.40
N ASP A 53 0.65 -13.14 -18.10
CA ASP A 53 0.36 -14.53 -17.76
C ASP A 53 0.82 -14.74 -16.31
N THR A 54 -0.15 -14.81 -15.39
CA THR A 54 0.05 -14.83 -13.94
C THR A 54 0.87 -16.03 -13.49
N THR A 55 1.01 -17.05 -14.35
CA THR A 55 1.70 -18.30 -14.06
C THR A 55 3.23 -18.22 -14.23
N THR A 56 3.75 -17.30 -15.05
CA THR A 56 5.20 -17.10 -15.27
C THR A 56 5.73 -15.78 -14.70
N ALA A 57 4.86 -14.80 -14.43
CA ALA A 57 5.25 -13.45 -14.03
C ALA A 57 5.62 -13.26 -12.54
N THR A 58 5.26 -14.20 -11.67
CA THR A 58 5.47 -14.08 -10.22
C THR A 58 6.84 -14.58 -9.77
N GLY A 59 7.49 -15.42 -10.58
CA GLY A 59 8.76 -16.08 -10.24
C GLY A 59 8.65 -17.16 -9.17
N HIS A 60 7.45 -17.40 -8.64
CA HIS A 60 7.17 -18.31 -7.52
C HIS A 60 5.90 -19.12 -7.79
N ALA A 61 6.01 -20.46 -7.73
CA ALA A 61 4.89 -21.37 -7.95
C ALA A 61 3.81 -21.29 -6.85
N ASN A 62 4.13 -20.71 -5.69
CA ASN A 62 3.26 -20.53 -4.53
C ASN A 62 2.75 -19.09 -4.36
N LEU A 63 2.75 -18.29 -5.42
CA LEU A 63 2.26 -16.91 -5.40
C LEU A 63 1.12 -16.73 -6.42
N TRP A 64 -0.08 -16.40 -5.93
CA TRP A 64 -1.27 -16.17 -6.75
C TRP A 64 -1.74 -14.73 -6.69
N LEU A 65 -2.16 -14.20 -7.84
CA LEU A 65 -2.73 -12.87 -7.97
C LEU A 65 -4.24 -12.97 -8.18
N HIS A 66 -4.99 -12.23 -7.38
CA HIS A 66 -6.45 -12.16 -7.42
C HIS A 66 -6.88 -10.75 -7.83
N SER A 67 -7.52 -10.61 -8.99
CA SER A 67 -8.03 -9.34 -9.53
C SER A 67 -9.34 -8.88 -8.87
N CYS A 68 -9.58 -9.27 -7.63
CA CYS A 68 -10.78 -8.95 -6.86
C CYS A 68 -10.37 -8.52 -5.44
N THR A 69 -11.19 -7.67 -4.83
CA THR A 69 -10.98 -7.27 -3.44
C THR A 69 -11.64 -8.24 -2.47
N ILE A 70 -11.09 -8.30 -1.27
CA ILE A 70 -11.71 -8.98 -0.14
C ILE A 70 -12.97 -8.22 0.25
N GLU A 71 -14.10 -8.92 0.28
CA GLU A 71 -15.39 -8.41 0.73
C GLU A 71 -15.47 -8.44 2.26
N ARG A 72 -15.09 -9.58 2.87
CA ARG A 72 -15.17 -9.78 4.32
C ARG A 72 -14.22 -10.86 4.83
N ALA A 73 -13.90 -10.78 6.11
CA ALA A 73 -13.27 -11.86 6.86
C ALA A 73 -14.33 -12.61 7.68
N GLU A 74 -14.12 -13.91 7.86
CA GLU A 74 -14.95 -14.82 8.65
C GLU A 74 -14.26 -15.19 9.96
N GLU A 75 -15.06 -15.59 10.94
CA GLU A 75 -14.59 -15.95 12.28
C GLU A 75 -13.64 -17.16 12.28
N ASP A 76 -13.75 -18.03 11.28
CA ASP A 76 -12.89 -19.20 11.11
C ASP A 76 -11.52 -18.88 10.46
N GLY A 77 -11.24 -17.60 10.18
CA GLY A 77 -10.03 -17.13 9.51
C GLY A 77 -10.10 -17.12 7.99
N SER A 78 -11.27 -17.43 7.40
CA SER A 78 -11.47 -17.36 5.95
C SER A 78 -11.67 -15.92 5.48
N LEU A 79 -11.17 -15.62 4.28
CA LEU A 79 -11.35 -14.36 3.57
C LEU A 79 -12.21 -14.64 2.34
N VAL A 80 -13.30 -13.90 2.24
CA VAL A 80 -14.25 -13.99 1.13
C VAL A 80 -13.99 -12.84 0.18
N PHE A 81 -13.74 -13.15 -1.08
CA PHE A 81 -13.55 -12.19 -2.15
C PHE A 81 -14.90 -11.82 -2.79
N GLN A 82 -14.94 -10.69 -3.48
CA GLN A 82 -16.15 -10.22 -4.17
C GLN A 82 -16.64 -11.15 -5.29
N ASP A 83 -15.79 -12.01 -5.82
CA ASP A 83 -16.17 -13.04 -6.80
C ASP A 83 -16.75 -14.31 -6.14
N GLY A 84 -16.87 -14.33 -4.82
CA GLY A 84 -17.36 -15.46 -4.02
C GLY A 84 -16.29 -16.50 -3.69
N SER A 85 -15.06 -16.36 -4.20
CA SER A 85 -13.95 -17.25 -3.83
C SER A 85 -13.53 -17.04 -2.37
N ARG A 86 -12.91 -18.08 -1.78
CA ARG A 86 -12.60 -18.13 -0.34
C ARG A 86 -11.21 -18.68 -0.10
N ILE A 87 -10.45 -18.04 0.77
CA ILE A 87 -9.10 -18.46 1.15
C ILE A 87 -8.94 -18.32 2.66
N LYS A 88 -8.38 -19.35 3.30
CA LYS A 88 -8.00 -19.29 4.72
C LYS A 88 -6.57 -18.84 4.86
N ALA A 89 -6.33 -17.74 5.55
CA ALA A 89 -4.99 -17.14 5.69
C ALA A 89 -4.59 -17.03 7.17
N ASP A 90 -3.33 -17.34 7.45
CA ASP A 90 -2.76 -17.19 8.79
C ASP A 90 -2.40 -15.72 9.06
N VAL A 91 -2.02 -14.98 8.01
CA VAL A 91 -1.61 -13.59 8.11
C VAL A 91 -2.21 -12.73 7.00
N ILE A 92 -2.64 -11.52 7.38
CA ILE A 92 -3.05 -10.46 6.45
C ILE A 92 -2.04 -9.31 6.51
N LEU A 93 -1.46 -8.98 5.35
CA LEU A 93 -0.47 -7.92 5.16
C LEU A 93 -1.05 -6.82 4.26
N HIS A 94 -1.35 -5.67 4.85
CA HIS A 94 -1.78 -4.50 4.13
C HIS A 94 -0.59 -3.80 3.46
N CYS A 95 -0.56 -3.79 2.13
CA CYS A 95 0.36 -3.05 1.28
C CYS A 95 -0.38 -1.90 0.58
N THR A 96 -1.21 -1.18 1.34
CA THR A 96 -2.20 -0.21 0.86
C THR A 96 -1.66 1.22 0.72
N GLY A 97 -0.35 1.40 0.85
CA GLY A 97 0.30 2.70 0.77
C GLY A 97 0.34 3.45 2.10
N TYR A 98 0.56 4.76 2.03
CA TYR A 98 0.78 5.63 3.18
C TYR A 98 -0.02 6.92 3.04
N LYS A 99 -0.22 7.62 4.17
CA LYS A 99 -0.81 8.95 4.21
C LYS A 99 0.22 9.98 4.64
N TYR A 100 0.17 11.17 4.07
CA TYR A 100 0.90 12.32 4.59
C TYR A 100 0.40 12.67 5.99
N SER A 101 1.34 12.94 6.91
CA SER A 101 1.05 13.35 8.28
C SER A 101 2.18 14.22 8.79
N PHE A 102 1.84 15.41 9.27
CA PHE A 102 2.79 16.39 9.81
C PHE A 102 2.32 16.84 11.20
N PRO A 103 2.33 15.95 12.22
CA PRO A 103 1.77 16.26 13.55
C PRO A 103 2.48 17.43 14.26
N PHE A 104 3.66 17.82 13.77
CA PHE A 104 4.47 18.92 14.29
C PHE A 104 4.14 20.30 13.68
N LEU A 105 3.30 20.38 12.64
CA LEU A 105 2.95 21.65 11.97
C LEU A 105 1.70 22.35 12.54
N GLY A 106 1.17 21.86 13.66
CA GLY A 106 -0.12 22.28 14.21
C GLY A 106 -1.25 21.44 13.61
N GLY A 107 -2.17 20.97 14.47
CA GLY A 107 -3.36 20.24 14.03
C GLY A 107 -4.44 21.17 13.51
N ASP A 108 -5.62 20.60 13.23
CA ASP A 108 -6.82 21.32 12.77
C ASP A 108 -7.37 22.30 13.84
N ASP A 109 -6.93 22.16 15.10
CA ASP A 109 -7.34 22.98 16.23
C ASP A 109 -6.12 23.69 16.87
N ASP A 110 -6.17 25.02 16.88
CA ASP A 110 -5.40 25.95 17.74
C ASP A 110 -3.90 26.21 17.49
N GLY A 111 -3.56 26.83 16.37
CA GLY A 111 -2.26 27.53 16.20
C GLY A 111 -2.25 28.59 15.09
N GLU A 112 -1.25 29.49 15.08
CA GLU A 112 -1.10 30.56 14.06
C GLU A 112 -0.95 30.06 12.61
N LEU A 113 -0.77 28.74 12.42
CA LEU A 113 -0.66 28.08 11.12
C LEU A 113 -1.97 27.37 10.69
N ALA A 114 -3.01 27.40 11.52
CA ALA A 114 -4.30 26.77 11.21
C ALA A 114 -4.86 27.33 9.89
N GLY A 115 -5.06 26.45 8.91
CA GLY A 115 -5.55 26.81 7.57
C GLY A 115 -4.46 27.24 6.56
N ALA A 116 -3.20 27.39 6.98
CA ALA A 116 -2.11 27.70 6.05
C ALA A 116 -1.60 26.45 5.30
N ILE A 117 -1.64 25.29 5.96
CA ILE A 117 -1.27 23.98 5.42
C ILE A 117 -2.25 22.96 5.98
N PHE A 118 -2.87 22.16 5.11
CA PHE A 118 -3.72 21.03 5.50
C PHE A 118 -3.41 19.80 4.65
N VAL A 119 -3.78 18.63 5.17
CA VAL A 119 -3.74 17.36 4.45
C VAL A 119 -5.16 16.85 4.32
N ASP A 120 -5.71 16.93 3.11
CA ASP A 120 -7.04 16.41 2.77
C ASP A 120 -6.90 15.34 1.69
N ASP A 121 -7.52 14.18 1.90
CA ASP A 121 -7.42 13.00 1.03
C ASP A 121 -6.00 12.74 0.46
N ASN A 122 -5.00 12.73 1.35
CA ASN A 122 -3.58 12.55 1.01
C ASN A 122 -2.97 13.62 0.07
N ARG A 123 -3.59 14.80 0.02
CA ARG A 123 -3.08 15.98 -0.67
C ARG A 123 -2.65 17.03 0.34
N VAL A 124 -1.37 17.39 0.32
CA VAL A 124 -0.84 18.50 1.09
C VAL A 124 -1.11 19.80 0.33
N GLY A 125 -1.77 20.76 0.96
CA GLY A 125 -2.13 22.00 0.28
C GLY A 125 -2.49 23.15 1.21
N PRO A 126 -2.60 24.37 0.65
CA PRO A 126 -2.21 24.75 -0.71
C PRO A 126 -0.67 24.84 -0.85
N LEU A 127 -0.11 24.37 -1.97
CA LEU A 127 1.35 24.46 -2.26
C LEU A 127 1.62 24.89 -3.71
N TYR A 128 2.36 25.99 -3.90
CA TYR A 128 2.93 26.37 -5.19
C TYR A 128 3.98 25.35 -5.61
N LYS A 129 3.80 24.79 -6.81
CA LYS A 129 4.68 23.77 -7.42
C LYS A 129 4.94 22.54 -6.52
N HIS A 130 4.02 22.23 -5.61
CA HIS A 130 4.16 21.17 -4.61
C HIS A 130 5.31 21.38 -3.61
N VAL A 131 5.78 22.62 -3.48
CA VAL A 131 6.93 22.98 -2.61
C VAL A 131 6.55 24.04 -1.59
N PHE A 132 6.00 25.17 -2.02
CA PHE A 132 5.86 26.35 -1.13
C PHE A 132 4.39 26.62 -0.75
N PRO A 133 4.02 26.64 0.54
CA PRO A 133 2.75 27.20 0.97
C PRO A 133 2.73 28.71 0.67
N PRO A 134 1.80 29.22 -0.15
CA PRO A 134 1.87 30.60 -0.65
C PRO A 134 1.94 31.67 0.44
N ILE A 135 1.22 31.49 1.55
CA ILE A 135 1.17 32.46 2.66
C ILE A 135 2.42 32.42 3.56
N LEU A 136 3.20 31.35 3.52
CA LEU A 136 4.40 31.15 4.35
C LEU A 136 5.69 31.20 3.53
N ALA A 137 5.59 31.36 2.22
CA ALA A 137 6.75 31.41 1.33
C ALA A 137 7.58 32.67 1.56
N PRO A 138 8.93 32.59 1.47
CA PRO A 138 9.74 31.39 1.24
C PRO A 138 10.18 30.67 2.53
N HIS A 139 9.63 31.02 3.70
CA HIS A 139 10.13 30.57 5.01
C HIS A 139 9.85 29.10 5.32
N ILE A 140 8.77 28.54 4.78
CA ILE A 140 8.44 27.12 4.87
C ILE A 140 8.42 26.52 3.47
N SER A 141 8.96 25.31 3.32
CA SER A 141 8.92 24.54 2.08
C SER A 141 8.82 23.04 2.37
N PHE A 142 8.25 22.30 1.41
CA PHE A 142 8.12 20.86 1.45
C PHE A 142 8.95 20.23 0.34
N ILE A 143 9.68 19.16 0.67
CA ILE A 143 10.53 18.41 -0.26
C ILE A 143 10.02 16.97 -0.28
N GLY A 144 9.93 16.38 -1.48
CA GLY A 144 9.60 14.96 -1.65
C GLY A 144 8.12 14.59 -1.56
N LEU A 145 7.19 15.55 -1.74
CA LEU A 145 5.75 15.27 -1.76
C LEU A 145 5.22 14.60 -3.04
N PRO A 146 5.76 14.85 -4.24
CA PRO A 146 5.29 14.12 -5.42
C PRO A 146 5.64 12.61 -5.29
N PHE A 147 4.66 11.74 -5.54
CA PHE A 147 4.84 10.29 -5.60
C PHE A 147 4.85 9.79 -7.05
N ARG A 148 5.44 8.60 -7.30
CA ARG A 148 5.63 8.02 -8.66
C ARG A 148 6.40 8.95 -9.62
N VAL A 149 7.40 9.65 -9.12
CA VAL A 149 8.27 10.52 -9.93
C VAL A 149 9.23 9.69 -10.78
N GLY A 150 9.40 10.04 -12.05
CA GLY A 150 10.39 9.41 -12.94
C GLY A 150 10.05 7.98 -13.38
N GLN A 151 8.84 7.50 -13.12
CA GLN A 151 8.37 6.24 -13.71
C GLN A 151 8.03 6.51 -15.17
N SER A 152 8.79 5.91 -16.10
CA SER A 152 8.36 5.81 -17.48
C SER A 152 7.08 4.97 -17.50
N THR A 153 5.93 5.59 -17.75
CA THR A 153 4.84 4.86 -18.40
C THR A 153 5.41 4.29 -19.69
N PRO A 154 5.36 2.96 -19.90
CA PRO A 154 5.59 2.41 -21.23
C PRO A 154 4.61 3.01 -22.24
#